data_AF-A0A6D2J703-F1
#
_entry.id   AF-A0A6D2J703-F1
#
_cell.length_a   1.000
_cell.length_b   1.000
_cell.length_c   1.000
_cell.angle_alpha   90.00
_cell.angle_beta   90.00
_cell.angle_gamma   90.00
#
_symmetry.space_group_name_H-M   'P 1'
#
loop_
_entity.id
_entity.type
_entity.pdbx_description
1 polymer ?
#
loop_
_entity_poly.entity_id
_entity_poly.type
_entity_poly.pdbx_seq_one_letter_code
_entity_poly.pdbx_strand_id
1 'polypeptide(L)'
;MTEFWWNACEEKRKIHWVSWKEMCKSKANGGLGFRDISDFNQSRLAKQAWRILNVPDSLLSRLYKGRYFQSTDFLSCGKDSRPSYTWRSILHGRELLSRGLMKSIGNGQDTNVWIDKWILDEAPRRPVNKQCLYDLCLKVSDLILPSGRWNGGLLRELFPPADVVRIENMDIGNVHDKNIWSYTKHGAYTVKSGYWFVANHPFVRPTPLSARDQFRIELKNRVWLVKSTPNIKMFLWRVLSGALAVSDRLRTRGIQIDLTCKLCRNDTESICHMLFTCDAAQQIFVQAQIPQPASGFSNSLEENFAFVLDLMEDHSLLAPTRQAIPWILWNIWKHRNAILLAGHQESPYTIAQRAKEEATIWFQVNTEIPVQTTTNCSLSASDNCWYPPLNGQVKCNLFANWRNRNLLSGGAWILRDHYGQVIFHARDAFTCSPNRLVAEFRCIIWAMTSLSDLHLPEVTIASDLADAVEAI
;
A
#
# COMPACT_ATOMS: atom_id res chain seq x y z
N MET A 1 0.57 12.62 -5.22
CA MET A 1 0.55 11.19 -4.81
C MET A 1 -0.85 10.60 -4.84
N THR A 2 -1.83 11.20 -4.15
CA THR A 2 -3.24 10.75 -4.20
C THR A 2 -3.78 10.72 -5.62
N GLU A 3 -3.51 11.77 -6.40
CA GLU A 3 -3.88 11.83 -7.82
C GLU A 3 -3.21 10.73 -8.64
N PHE A 4 -1.90 10.51 -8.47
CA PHE A 4 -1.18 9.43 -9.15
C PHE A 4 -1.81 8.05 -8.89
N TRP A 5 -2.25 7.79 -7.66
CA TRP A 5 -2.86 6.51 -7.31
C TRP A 5 -4.27 6.35 -7.85
N TRP A 6 -5.10 7.39 -7.78
CA TRP A 6 -6.52 7.29 -8.14
C TRP A 6 -6.81 7.63 -9.60
N ASN A 7 -6.01 8.47 -10.25
CA ASN A 7 -6.20 8.85 -11.65
C ASN A 7 -5.50 7.84 -12.57
N ALA A 8 -6.10 7.57 -13.72
CA ALA A 8 -5.54 6.66 -14.72
C ALA A 8 -5.16 7.36 -16.05
N CYS A 9 -5.57 8.62 -16.24
CA CYS A 9 -5.25 9.44 -17.41
C CYS A 9 -5.10 10.91 -16.96
N GLU A 10 -4.22 11.67 -17.60
CA GLU A 10 -3.91 13.07 -17.24
C GLU A 10 -5.14 14.00 -17.25
N GLU A 11 -6.14 13.71 -18.09
CA GLU A 11 -7.31 14.59 -18.28
C GLU A 11 -8.57 14.18 -17.49
N LYS A 12 -8.56 13.03 -16.80
CA LYS A 12 -9.74 12.55 -16.06
C LYS A 12 -9.46 12.47 -14.57
N ARG A 13 -10.00 13.45 -13.83
CA ARG A 13 -10.03 13.41 -12.36
C ARG A 13 -10.97 12.30 -11.89
N LYS A 14 -10.40 11.28 -11.24
CA LYS A 14 -11.17 10.20 -10.62
C LYS A 14 -11.43 10.51 -9.14
N ILE A 15 -12.47 9.89 -8.59
CA ILE A 15 -12.84 10.05 -7.19
C ILE A 15 -11.75 9.46 -6.30
N HIS A 16 -11.20 10.27 -5.40
CA HIS A 16 -10.30 9.81 -4.35
C HIS A 16 -11.11 9.15 -3.23
N TRP A 17 -11.20 7.83 -3.24
CA TRP A 17 -12.05 7.08 -2.30
C TRP A 17 -11.51 7.07 -0.88
N VAL A 18 -10.19 6.94 -0.72
CA VAL A 18 -9.50 6.91 0.57
C VAL A 18 -8.44 8.02 0.56
N SER A 19 -8.32 8.74 1.68
CA SER A 19 -7.34 9.82 1.82
C SER A 19 -5.90 9.29 1.78
N TRP A 20 -4.95 10.13 1.39
CA TRP A 20 -3.53 9.75 1.36
C TRP A 20 -3.02 9.30 2.74
N LYS A 21 -3.39 10.07 3.77
CA LYS A 21 -3.03 9.78 5.17
C LYS A 21 -3.47 8.38 5.60
N GLU A 22 -4.69 7.97 5.24
CA GLU A 22 -5.20 6.63 5.55
C GLU A 22 -4.47 5.53 4.75
N MET A 23 -4.11 5.79 3.49
CA MET A 23 -3.32 4.85 2.69
C MET A 23 -1.87 4.70 3.21
N CYS A 24 -1.32 5.76 3.81
CA CYS A 24 0.02 5.76 4.39
C CYS A 24 0.14 4.99 5.72
N LYS A 25 -0.99 4.73 6.40
CA LYS A 25 -0.99 3.85 7.57
C LYS A 25 -0.44 2.47 7.21
N SER A 26 0.21 1.81 8.16
CA SER A 26 0.67 0.43 7.98
C SER A 26 -0.51 -0.50 7.67
N LYS A 27 -0.23 -1.65 7.04
CA LYS A 27 -1.26 -2.68 6.82
C LYS A 27 -1.91 -3.11 8.14
N ALA A 28 -1.10 -3.28 9.19
CA ALA A 28 -1.55 -3.59 10.55
C ALA A 28 -2.57 -2.58 11.11
N ASN A 29 -2.45 -1.30 10.69
CA ASN A 29 -3.37 -0.22 11.08
C ASN A 29 -4.42 0.08 9.98
N GLY A 30 -4.68 -0.88 9.08
CA GLY A 30 -5.74 -0.82 8.06
C GLY A 30 -5.43 -0.01 6.80
N GLY A 31 -4.21 0.50 6.64
CA GLY A 31 -3.75 1.23 5.45
C GLY A 31 -3.07 0.33 4.40
N LEU A 32 -2.31 0.94 3.49
CA LEU A 32 -1.55 0.26 2.43
C LEU A 32 -0.03 0.24 2.69
N GLY A 33 0.44 0.97 3.70
CA GLY A 33 1.86 1.08 4.05
C GLY A 33 2.65 2.02 3.13
N PHE A 34 1.97 2.90 2.38
CA PHE A 34 2.66 3.89 1.57
C PHE A 34 3.43 4.88 2.44
N ARG A 35 4.59 5.33 1.94
CA ARG A 35 5.32 6.37 2.65
C ARG A 35 4.76 7.74 2.33
N ASP A 36 4.46 8.51 3.36
CA ASP A 36 4.15 9.91 3.18
C ASP A 36 5.44 10.64 2.76
N ILE A 37 5.39 11.33 1.62
CA ILE A 37 6.57 11.99 1.06
C ILE A 37 7.03 13.13 1.94
N SER A 38 6.11 13.87 2.57
CA SER A 38 6.43 14.97 3.45
C SER A 38 7.17 14.45 4.68
N ASP A 39 6.63 13.45 5.35
CA ASP A 39 7.25 12.84 6.54
C ASP A 39 8.59 12.17 6.19
N PHE A 40 8.67 11.52 5.03
CA PHE A 40 9.91 10.91 4.54
C PHE A 40 10.97 11.96 4.20
N ASN A 41 10.58 13.09 3.61
CA ASN A 41 11.47 14.20 3.33
C ASN A 41 11.98 14.84 4.62
N GLN A 42 11.09 15.12 5.60
CA GLN A 42 11.50 15.63 6.91
C GLN A 42 12.48 14.67 7.60
N SER A 43 12.23 13.36 7.51
CA SER A 43 13.13 12.34 8.06
C SER A 43 14.51 12.31 7.38
N ARG A 44 14.59 12.64 6.08
CA ARG A 44 15.87 12.81 5.38
C ARG A 44 16.58 14.10 5.79
N LEU A 45 15.85 15.20 5.93
CA LEU A 45 16.38 16.48 6.38
C LEU A 45 16.94 16.37 7.81
N ALA A 46 16.24 15.66 8.69
CA ALA A 46 16.69 15.35 10.04
C ALA A 46 18.02 14.56 10.05
N LYS A 47 18.31 13.75 9.02
CA LYS A 47 19.63 13.10 8.88
C LYS A 47 20.76 14.10 8.61
N GLN A 48 20.47 15.17 7.86
CA GLN A 48 21.45 16.24 7.65
C GLN A 48 21.63 17.09 8.91
N ALA A 49 20.53 17.42 9.60
CA ALA A 49 20.58 18.07 10.92
C ALA A 49 21.40 17.24 11.93
N TRP A 50 21.24 15.92 11.94
CA TRP A 50 22.00 15.00 12.78
C TRP A 50 23.51 15.05 12.49
N ARG A 51 23.90 15.14 11.21
CA ARG A 51 25.30 15.28 10.80
C ARG A 51 25.89 16.61 11.25
N ILE A 52 25.13 17.70 11.14
CA ILE A 52 25.56 19.02 11.63
C ILE A 52 25.79 18.99 13.14
N LEU A 53 24.91 18.31 13.88
CA LEU A 53 25.00 18.19 15.33
C LEU A 53 26.18 17.32 15.80
N ASN A 54 26.41 16.16 15.17
CA ASN A 54 27.35 15.15 15.69
C ASN A 54 28.70 15.10 14.97
N VAL A 55 28.86 15.82 13.85
CA VAL A 55 30.12 15.88 13.09
C VAL A 55 30.49 17.35 12.85
N PRO A 56 30.84 18.09 13.92
CA PRO A 56 31.04 19.54 13.85
C PRO A 56 32.21 19.96 12.93
N ASP A 57 33.20 19.08 12.75
CA ASP A 57 34.40 19.37 11.93
C ASP A 57 34.19 19.17 10.43
N SER A 58 33.07 18.55 10.03
CA SER A 58 32.75 18.38 8.62
C SER A 58 32.66 19.74 7.91
N LEU A 59 33.05 19.78 6.63
CA LEU A 59 32.98 21.01 5.82
C LEU A 59 31.57 21.62 5.85
N LEU A 60 30.54 20.77 5.79
CA LEU A 60 29.14 21.17 5.85
C LEU A 60 28.84 21.88 7.19
N SER A 61 29.17 21.23 8.32
CA SER A 61 28.93 21.76 9.66
C SER A 61 29.64 23.09 9.88
N ARG A 62 30.93 23.20 9.49
CA ARG A 62 31.71 24.44 9.62
C ARG A 62 31.15 25.58 8.78
N LEU A 63 30.74 25.29 7.53
CA LEU A 63 30.11 26.28 6.66
C LEU A 63 28.79 26.80 7.24
N TYR A 64 27.92 25.89 7.69
CA TYR A 64 26.63 26.28 8.28
C TYR A 64 26.79 27.00 9.62
N LYS A 65 27.75 26.58 10.46
CA LYS A 65 28.10 27.26 11.71
C LYS A 65 28.54 28.69 11.45
N GLY A 66 29.52 28.90 10.56
CA GLY A 66 30.02 30.23 10.24
C GLY A 66 28.97 31.16 9.65
N ARG A 67 27.99 30.62 8.92
CA ARG A 67 26.96 31.43 8.26
C ARG A 67 25.71 31.70 9.10
N TYR A 68 25.25 30.73 9.89
CA TYR A 68 23.90 30.78 10.49
C TYR A 68 23.85 30.61 12.01
N PHE A 69 24.95 30.17 12.65
CA PHE A 69 24.97 29.99 14.11
C PHE A 69 26.40 30.13 14.66
N GLN A 70 27.08 31.23 14.31
CA GLN A 70 28.49 31.41 14.65
C GLN A 70 28.71 31.49 16.17
N SER A 71 27.79 32.15 16.88
CA SER A 71 27.84 32.41 18.32
C SER A 71 26.83 31.60 19.14
N THR A 72 26.11 30.66 18.53
CA THR A 72 25.04 29.89 19.17
C THR A 72 25.15 28.40 18.86
N ASP A 73 24.45 27.56 19.60
CA ASP A 73 24.37 26.13 19.31
C ASP A 73 23.38 25.81 18.19
N PHE A 74 23.66 24.72 17.45
CA PHE A 74 22.78 24.27 16.36
C PHE A 74 21.34 23.97 16.83
N LEU A 75 21.15 23.50 18.06
CA LEU A 75 19.81 23.19 18.58
C LEU A 75 19.02 24.44 19.00
N SER A 76 19.71 25.50 19.43
CA SER A 76 19.09 26.74 19.93
C SER A 76 18.99 27.84 18.88
N CYS A 77 19.70 27.73 17.74
CA CYS A 77 19.71 28.80 16.75
C CYS A 77 18.34 29.03 16.07
N GLY A 78 18.03 30.29 15.79
CA GLY A 78 16.78 30.70 15.15
C GLY A 78 16.83 30.68 13.62
N LYS A 79 15.76 31.20 13.01
CA LYS A 79 15.79 31.62 11.60
C LYS A 79 16.39 33.03 11.56
N ASP A 80 17.52 33.19 10.90
CA ASP A 80 18.04 34.53 10.57
C ASP A 80 17.07 35.31 9.69
N SER A 81 17.29 36.61 9.52
CA SER A 81 16.42 37.49 8.74
C SER A 81 16.32 37.12 7.25
N ARG A 82 17.33 36.46 6.68
CA ARG A 82 17.37 36.03 5.27
C ARG A 82 17.94 34.61 5.10
N PRO A 83 17.23 33.56 5.56
CA PRO A 83 17.75 32.21 5.55
C PRO A 83 17.63 31.60 4.15
N SER A 84 18.65 30.86 3.71
CA SER A 84 18.55 30.11 2.46
C SER A 84 17.44 29.05 2.55
N TYR A 85 16.94 28.62 1.39
CA TYR A 85 15.96 27.52 1.34
C TYR A 85 16.50 26.24 2.00
N THR A 86 17.78 25.92 1.76
CA THR A 86 18.44 24.76 2.34
C THR A 86 18.53 24.87 3.87
N TRP A 87 18.83 26.05 4.41
CA TRP A 87 18.86 26.26 5.86
C TRP A 87 17.47 26.08 6.49
N ARG A 88 16.44 26.67 5.88
CA ARG A 88 15.04 26.47 6.32
C ARG A 88 14.67 24.98 6.33
N SER A 89 15.13 24.22 5.34
CA SER A 89 14.89 22.78 5.23
C SER A 89 15.64 21.99 6.32
N ILE A 90 16.88 22.36 6.64
CA ILE A 90 17.64 21.77 7.75
C ILE A 90 16.94 22.03 9.09
N LEU A 91 16.47 23.27 9.32
CA LEU A 91 15.73 23.62 10.52
C LEU A 91 14.42 22.81 10.66
N HIS A 92 13.72 22.57 9.55
CA HIS A 92 12.54 21.70 9.55
C HIS A 92 12.88 20.24 9.90
N GLY A 93 14.03 19.73 9.45
CA GLY A 93 14.55 18.43 9.90
C GLY A 93 14.97 18.43 11.39
N ARG A 94 15.55 19.53 11.86
CA ARG A 94 15.96 19.73 13.27
C ARG A 94 14.78 19.66 14.22
N GLU A 95 13.61 20.16 13.83
CA GLU A 95 12.38 20.08 14.63
C GLU A 95 12.00 18.62 14.95
N LEU A 96 12.02 17.74 13.93
CA LEU A 96 11.83 16.30 14.12
C LEU A 96 12.91 15.73 15.02
N LEU A 97 14.17 16.05 14.72
CA LEU A 97 15.31 15.50 15.44
C LEU A 97 15.24 15.86 16.94
N SER A 98 14.96 17.11 17.29
CA SER A 98 14.92 17.61 18.68
C SER A 98 13.87 16.93 19.56
N ARG A 99 12.84 16.33 18.96
CA ARG A 99 11.82 15.57 19.69
C ARG A 99 12.32 14.21 20.15
N GLY A 100 13.21 13.58 19.38
CA GLY A 100 13.75 12.25 19.67
C GLY A 100 15.22 12.23 20.13
N LEU A 101 15.81 13.40 20.36
CA LEU A 101 17.13 13.50 20.99
C LEU A 101 17.05 13.30 22.50
N MET A 102 18.06 12.62 23.03
CA MET A 102 18.40 12.59 24.45
C MET A 102 19.92 12.70 24.62
N LYS A 103 20.37 13.06 25.81
CA LYS A 103 21.77 12.97 26.22
C LYS A 103 22.07 11.56 26.72
N SER A 104 23.13 10.96 26.18
CA SER A 104 23.80 9.80 26.77
C SER A 104 24.80 10.32 27.78
N ILE A 105 24.71 9.85 29.02
CA ILE A 105 25.63 10.23 30.08
C ILE A 105 26.93 9.44 29.92
N GLY A 106 28.05 10.15 29.89
CA GLY A 106 29.38 9.60 30.08
C GLY A 106 29.87 10.06 31.46
N ASN A 107 30.62 11.17 31.48
CA ASN A 107 31.16 11.78 32.70
C ASN A 107 30.20 12.78 33.39
N GLY A 108 29.08 13.13 32.76
CA GLY A 108 28.02 13.97 33.31
C GLY A 108 28.31 15.48 33.36
N GLN A 109 29.46 15.92 32.85
CA GLN A 109 29.89 17.33 32.92
C GLN A 109 29.12 18.24 31.94
N ASP A 110 28.69 17.67 30.80
CA ASP A 110 28.10 18.39 29.68
C ASP A 110 26.55 18.33 29.67
N THR A 111 25.96 17.83 30.76
CA THR A 111 24.51 17.61 30.91
C THR A 111 23.99 18.26 32.18
N ASN A 112 23.00 19.15 32.03
CA ASN A 112 22.30 19.77 33.15
C ASN A 112 21.10 18.91 33.55
N VAL A 113 20.96 18.65 34.84
CA VAL A 113 19.97 17.71 35.38
C VAL A 113 18.54 18.10 34.96
N TRP A 114 18.19 19.38 35.06
CA TRP A 114 16.79 19.84 34.94
C TRP A 114 16.42 20.45 33.58
N ILE A 115 17.41 20.68 32.71
CA ILE A 115 17.22 21.31 31.40
C ILE A 115 17.28 20.25 30.30
N ASP A 116 18.27 19.37 30.35
CA ASP A 116 18.51 18.39 29.30
C ASP A 116 17.61 17.15 29.42
N LYS A 117 17.33 16.52 28.29
CA LYS A 117 16.60 15.24 28.25
C LYS A 117 17.59 14.09 28.35
N TRP A 118 17.71 13.46 29.51
CA TRP A 118 18.66 12.36 29.71
C TRP A 118 18.02 11.11 30.34
N ILE A 119 16.70 11.14 30.57
CA ILE A 119 15.92 9.97 30.97
C ILE A 119 15.05 9.51 29.80
N LEU A 120 15.09 8.21 29.50
CA LEU A 120 14.20 7.56 28.55
C LEU A 120 13.06 6.86 29.30
N ASP A 121 11.83 7.22 28.97
CA ASP A 121 10.60 6.60 29.45
C ASP A 121 9.78 6.16 28.22
N GLU A 122 8.49 6.54 28.09
CA GLU A 122 7.78 6.48 26.81
C GLU A 122 8.44 7.36 25.72
N ALA A 123 9.06 8.47 26.14
CA ALA A 123 9.79 9.39 25.29
C ALA A 123 10.95 10.04 26.05
N PRO A 124 11.94 10.62 25.34
CA PRO A 124 13.02 11.38 25.95
C PRO A 124 12.50 12.55 26.78
N ARG A 125 12.85 12.57 28.06
CA ARG A 125 12.41 13.62 28.98
C ARG A 125 13.51 14.05 29.94
N ARG A 126 13.30 15.22 30.54
CA ARG A 126 14.00 15.62 31.75
C ARG A 126 13.48 14.82 32.95
N PRO A 127 14.31 14.60 33.98
CA PRO A 127 13.86 14.02 35.24
C PRO A 127 12.75 14.83 35.89
N VAL A 128 11.92 14.15 36.68
CA VAL A 128 10.93 14.78 37.55
C VAL A 128 11.63 15.20 38.84
N ASN A 129 11.50 16.47 39.22
CA ASN A 129 12.02 16.95 40.49
C ASN A 129 11.01 16.72 41.62
N LYS A 130 11.50 16.31 42.79
CA LYS A 130 10.74 16.18 44.04
C LYS A 130 10.67 17.49 44.84
N GLN A 131 11.63 18.40 44.64
CA GLN A 131 11.77 19.65 45.41
C GLN A 131 11.04 20.83 44.74
N CYS A 132 10.59 21.80 45.55
CA CYS A 132 9.93 23.03 45.07
C CYS A 132 10.94 24.04 44.49
N LEU A 133 12.11 24.15 45.12
CA LEU A 133 13.23 24.98 44.67
C LEU A 133 14.39 24.07 44.28
N TYR A 134 15.08 24.40 43.19
CA TYR A 134 16.18 23.60 42.68
C TYR A 134 17.16 24.44 41.86
N ASP A 135 18.42 24.03 41.88
CA ASP A 135 19.49 24.66 41.13
C ASP A 135 19.45 24.25 39.65
N LEU A 136 19.20 25.20 38.75
CA LEU A 136 19.20 24.99 37.30
C LEU A 136 20.60 24.67 36.73
N CYS A 137 21.65 25.00 37.47
CA CYS A 137 23.04 24.75 37.08
C CYS A 137 23.55 23.37 37.51
N LEU A 138 22.78 22.60 38.28
CA LEU A 138 23.14 21.26 38.73
C LEU A 138 23.51 20.35 37.55
N LYS A 139 24.73 19.80 37.58
CA LYS A 139 25.24 18.88 36.55
C LYS A 139 25.01 17.43 36.95
N VAL A 140 24.94 16.55 35.95
CA VAL A 140 24.84 15.11 36.21
C VAL A 140 26.12 14.59 36.90
N SER A 141 27.27 15.20 36.65
CA SER A 141 28.52 14.90 37.37
C SER A 141 28.43 15.11 38.88
N ASP A 142 27.61 16.04 39.36
CA ASP A 142 27.44 16.32 40.79
C ASP A 142 26.66 15.20 41.51
N LEU A 143 25.97 14.36 40.73
CA LEU A 143 25.26 13.18 41.21
C LEU A 143 26.17 11.94 41.26
N ILE A 144 27.42 12.04 40.81
CA ILE A 144 28.38 10.94 40.71
C ILE A 144 29.45 11.11 41.80
N LEU A 145 29.66 10.07 42.60
CA LEU A 145 30.70 10.04 43.61
C LEU A 145 32.09 9.88 42.96
N PRO A 146 33.17 10.32 43.63
CA PRO A 146 34.55 10.11 43.16
C PRO A 146 34.91 8.64 42.90
N SER A 147 34.16 7.70 43.49
CA SER A 147 34.29 6.26 43.24
C SER A 147 33.75 5.79 41.87
N GLY A 148 33.17 6.69 41.07
CA GLY A 148 32.54 6.36 39.78
C GLY A 148 31.16 5.71 39.93
N ARG A 149 30.51 5.88 41.10
CA ARG A 149 29.17 5.36 41.39
C ARG A 149 28.18 6.48 41.63
N TRP A 150 26.92 6.25 41.31
CA TRP A 150 25.84 7.18 41.64
C TRP A 150 25.74 7.44 43.14
N ASN A 151 25.52 8.70 43.52
CA ASN A 151 25.23 9.09 44.90
C ASN A 151 23.77 8.78 45.25
N GLY A 152 23.47 7.52 45.58
CA GLY A 152 22.11 7.07 45.86
C GLY A 152 21.39 7.84 46.99
N GLY A 153 22.14 8.41 47.95
CA GLY A 153 21.57 9.27 48.99
C GLY A 153 20.97 10.54 48.40
N LEU A 154 21.78 11.27 47.62
CA LEU A 154 21.36 12.49 46.93
C LEU A 154 20.27 12.20 45.90
N LEU A 155 20.35 11.08 45.16
CA LEU A 155 19.32 10.71 44.19
C LEU A 155 17.94 10.55 44.84
N ARG A 156 17.85 9.89 46.01
CA ARG A 156 16.59 9.70 46.74
C ARG A 156 16.00 11.00 47.31
N GLU A 157 16.85 11.99 47.53
CA GLU A 157 16.43 13.33 47.96
C GLU A 157 15.82 14.12 46.80
N LEU A 158 16.47 14.10 45.63
CA LEU A 158 16.12 14.95 44.48
C LEU A 158 15.03 14.34 43.58
N PHE A 159 15.01 13.02 43.42
CA PHE A 159 14.17 12.35 42.42
C PHE A 159 13.11 11.45 43.07
N PRO A 160 11.93 11.27 42.41
CA PRO A 160 11.00 10.22 42.76
C PRO A 160 11.62 8.82 42.63
N PRO A 161 11.16 7.81 43.38
CA PRO A 161 11.74 6.46 43.36
C PRO A 161 11.86 5.85 41.96
N ALA A 162 10.90 6.14 41.07
CA ALA A 162 10.91 5.66 39.70
C ALA A 162 12.08 6.20 38.85
N ASP A 163 12.47 7.46 39.06
CA ASP A 163 13.60 8.08 38.36
C ASP A 163 14.94 7.65 38.99
N VAL A 164 14.99 7.48 40.32
CA VAL A 164 16.17 6.94 41.02
C VAL A 164 16.58 5.58 40.43
N VAL A 165 15.64 4.64 40.33
CA VAL A 165 15.91 3.31 39.77
C VAL A 165 16.41 3.39 38.32
N ARG A 166 15.87 4.30 37.51
CA ARG A 166 16.32 4.49 36.12
C ARG A 166 17.74 5.04 36.07
N ILE A 167 18.05 6.05 36.88
CA ILE A 167 19.36 6.69 36.94
C ILE A 167 20.42 5.71 37.45
N GLU A 168 20.13 4.98 38.54
CA GLU A 168 21.08 4.02 39.12
C GLU A 168 21.45 2.87 38.15
N ASN A 169 20.58 2.55 37.20
CA ASN A 169 20.81 1.56 36.15
C ASN A 169 21.59 2.11 34.94
N MET A 170 21.92 3.40 34.89
CA MET A 170 22.73 3.97 33.82
C MET A 170 24.21 3.71 34.07
N ASP A 171 24.91 3.24 33.04
CA ASP A 171 26.36 3.11 33.08
C ASP A 171 27.04 4.48 33.12
N ILE A 172 27.95 4.66 34.07
CA ILE A 172 28.81 5.84 34.15
C ILE A 172 30.10 5.55 33.37
N GLY A 173 30.53 6.50 32.54
CA GLY A 173 31.75 6.38 31.75
C GLY A 173 32.71 7.55 31.95
N ASN A 174 33.92 7.42 31.42
CA ASN A 174 34.92 8.51 31.43
C ASN A 174 34.94 9.33 30.13
N VAL A 175 33.95 9.16 29.26
CA VAL A 175 33.83 9.87 27.99
C VAL A 175 32.91 11.09 28.14
N HIS A 176 33.03 12.06 27.24
CA HIS A 176 32.09 13.19 27.19
C HIS A 176 30.66 12.73 26.90
N ASP A 177 29.69 13.46 27.47
CA ASP A 177 28.28 13.24 27.18
C ASP A 177 27.97 13.56 25.72
N LYS A 178 27.02 12.83 25.12
CA LYS A 178 26.70 12.97 23.69
C LYS A 178 25.22 13.01 23.44
N ASN A 179 24.82 13.74 22.40
CA ASN A 179 23.46 13.69 21.89
C ASN A 179 23.26 12.37 21.14
N ILE A 180 22.28 11.57 21.59
CA ILE A 180 21.89 10.32 20.95
C ILE A 180 20.44 10.38 20.48
N TRP A 181 20.12 9.61 19.46
CA TRP A 181 18.78 9.35 18.99
C TRP A 181 18.18 8.17 19.78
N SER A 182 17.15 8.44 20.58
CA SER A 182 16.64 7.48 21.57
C SER A 182 15.93 6.27 20.99
N TYR A 183 15.58 6.30 19.70
CA TYR A 183 14.82 5.24 19.04
C TYR A 183 15.70 4.27 18.25
N THR A 184 16.99 4.19 18.56
CA THR A 184 17.91 3.15 18.06
C THR A 184 18.84 2.67 19.18
N LYS A 185 19.18 1.37 19.17
CA LYS A 185 20.02 0.76 20.21
C LYS A 185 21.41 1.39 20.34
N HIS A 186 21.98 1.83 19.22
CA HIS A 186 23.31 2.45 19.18
C HIS A 186 23.26 3.98 19.26
N GLY A 187 22.10 4.58 19.48
CA GLY A 187 21.95 6.04 19.59
C GLY A 187 22.13 6.81 18.27
N ALA A 188 22.33 6.14 17.13
CA ALA A 188 22.52 6.80 15.84
C ALA A 188 21.18 7.06 15.12
N TYR A 189 21.03 8.26 14.55
CA TYR A 189 19.87 8.57 13.73
C TYR A 189 19.93 7.87 12.36
N THR A 190 18.81 7.26 11.96
CA THR A 190 18.60 6.76 10.59
C THR A 190 17.32 7.35 10.01
N VAL A 191 17.24 7.45 8.67
CA VAL A 191 15.99 7.89 8.01
C VAL A 191 14.83 6.95 8.36
N LYS A 192 15.11 5.65 8.52
CA LYS A 192 14.12 4.64 8.92
C LYS A 192 13.55 4.94 10.31
N SER A 193 14.40 5.18 11.30
CA SER A 193 13.99 5.46 12.68
C SER A 193 13.27 6.81 12.80
N GLY A 194 13.71 7.83 12.08
CA GLY A 194 13.02 9.12 12.04
C GLY A 194 11.64 9.04 11.38
N TYR A 195 11.52 8.31 10.27
CA TYR A 195 10.23 8.12 9.61
C TYR A 195 9.27 7.33 10.48
N TRP A 196 9.75 6.26 11.10
CA TRP A 196 8.96 5.50 12.08
C TRP A 196 8.51 6.39 13.24
N PHE A 197 9.37 7.28 13.74
CA PHE A 197 9.03 8.20 14.82
C PHE A 197 7.87 9.13 14.41
N VAL A 198 7.94 9.78 13.25
CA VAL A 198 6.87 10.67 12.76
C VAL A 198 5.56 9.92 12.54
N ALA A 199 5.64 8.73 11.95
CA ALA A 199 4.46 7.91 11.64
C ALA A 199 3.72 7.41 12.89
N ASN A 200 4.42 7.19 14.01
CA ASN A 200 3.84 6.64 15.25
C ASN A 200 3.66 7.68 16.37
N HIS A 201 4.31 8.84 16.28
CA HIS A 201 4.21 9.93 17.27
C HIS A 201 3.75 11.23 16.60
N PRO A 202 2.55 11.23 15.99
CA PRO A 202 2.03 12.42 15.32
C PRO A 202 1.95 13.60 16.29
N PHE A 203 2.13 14.82 15.76
CA PHE A 203 2.07 16.06 16.54
C PHE A 203 0.72 16.27 17.25
N VAL A 204 -0.34 15.59 16.77
CA VAL A 204 -1.68 15.58 17.36
C VAL A 204 -1.95 14.17 17.89
N ARG A 205 -2.34 14.07 19.17
CA ARG A 205 -2.73 12.78 19.77
C ARG A 205 -3.89 12.18 18.95
N PRO A 206 -3.77 10.94 18.48
CA PRO A 206 -4.85 10.31 17.76
C PRO A 206 -6.07 10.13 18.67
N THR A 207 -7.25 10.39 18.14
CA THR A 207 -8.52 10.05 18.80
C THR A 207 -8.56 8.54 19.03
N PRO A 208 -9.04 8.06 20.19
CA PRO A 208 -9.27 6.64 20.40
C PRO A 208 -10.12 6.06 19.27
N LEU A 209 -9.72 4.89 18.75
CA LEU A 209 -10.48 4.20 17.72
C LEU A 209 -11.80 3.68 18.31
N SER A 210 -12.88 3.78 17.53
CA SER A 210 -14.13 3.11 17.91
C SER A 210 -13.98 1.59 17.83
N ALA A 211 -14.77 0.84 18.59
CA ALA A 211 -14.78 -0.63 18.52
C ALA A 211 -15.06 -1.13 17.08
N ARG A 212 -15.90 -0.41 16.33
CA ARG A 212 -16.19 -0.71 14.93
C ARG A 212 -14.99 -0.49 14.02
N ASP A 213 -14.22 0.58 14.22
CA ASP A 213 -13.03 0.85 13.43
C ASP A 213 -11.91 -0.16 13.71
N GLN A 214 -11.77 -0.56 14.98
CA GLN A 214 -10.85 -1.62 15.39
C GLN A 214 -11.22 -2.96 14.72
N PHE A 215 -12.49 -3.36 14.77
CA PHE A 215 -12.98 -4.56 14.10
C PHE A 215 -12.72 -4.53 12.59
N ARG A 216 -12.94 -3.38 11.94
CA ARG A 216 -12.64 -3.20 10.51
C ARG A 216 -11.14 -3.34 10.21
N ILE A 217 -10.25 -2.85 11.09
CA ILE A 217 -8.80 -3.03 10.95
C ILE A 217 -8.42 -4.51 11.04
N GLU A 218 -9.01 -5.25 11.98
CA GLU A 218 -8.79 -6.70 12.12
C GLU A 218 -9.21 -7.47 10.87
N LEU A 219 -10.39 -7.16 10.31
CA LEU A 219 -10.84 -7.74 9.05
C LEU A 219 -9.89 -7.42 7.88
N LYS A 220 -9.39 -6.17 7.80
CA LYS A 220 -8.40 -5.79 6.79
C LYS A 220 -7.08 -6.54 6.94
N ASN A 221 -6.67 -6.86 8.17
CA ASN A 221 -5.48 -7.67 8.42
C ASN A 221 -5.67 -9.09 7.89
N ARG A 222 -6.85 -9.69 8.11
CA ARG A 222 -7.21 -11.00 7.55
C ARG A 222 -7.25 -11.00 6.02
N VAL A 223 -7.73 -9.92 5.38
CA VAL A 223 -7.73 -9.79 3.90
C VAL A 223 -6.34 -9.99 3.28
N TRP A 224 -5.28 -9.53 3.93
CA TRP A 224 -3.93 -9.70 3.40
C TRP A 224 -3.44 -11.15 3.43
N LEU A 225 -4.00 -11.97 4.32
CA LEU A 225 -3.68 -13.39 4.48
C LEU A 225 -4.45 -14.30 3.51
N VAL A 226 -5.57 -13.81 2.94
CA VAL A 226 -6.38 -14.56 1.96
C VAL A 226 -5.49 -15.05 0.80
N LYS A 227 -5.63 -16.31 0.42
CA LYS A 227 -4.91 -16.88 -0.74
C LYS A 227 -5.65 -16.51 -2.02
N SER A 228 -5.20 -15.45 -2.70
CA SER A 228 -5.79 -14.93 -3.94
C SER A 228 -4.83 -13.96 -4.65
N THR A 229 -5.22 -13.50 -5.85
CA THR A 229 -4.44 -12.50 -6.60
C THR A 229 -4.34 -11.16 -5.87
N PRO A 230 -3.28 -10.36 -6.09
CA PRO A 230 -3.16 -9.02 -5.51
C PRO A 230 -4.36 -8.12 -5.82
N ASN A 231 -4.96 -8.25 -7.00
CA ASN A 231 -6.14 -7.46 -7.40
C ASN A 231 -7.36 -7.78 -6.53
N ILE A 232 -7.58 -9.07 -6.21
CA ILE A 232 -8.68 -9.48 -5.33
C ILE A 232 -8.42 -8.99 -3.90
N LYS A 233 -7.20 -9.12 -3.37
CA LYS A 233 -6.85 -8.55 -2.04
C LYS A 233 -7.11 -7.04 -1.98
N MET A 234 -6.69 -6.31 -3.01
CA MET A 234 -6.95 -4.88 -3.12
C MET A 234 -8.44 -4.56 -3.21
N PHE A 235 -9.21 -5.37 -3.94
CA PHE A 235 -10.66 -5.24 -3.99
C PHE A 235 -11.32 -5.45 -2.63
N LEU A 236 -10.98 -6.53 -1.92
CA LEU A 236 -11.48 -6.82 -0.58
C LEU A 236 -11.11 -5.71 0.42
N TRP A 237 -9.89 -5.17 0.34
CA TRP A 237 -9.50 -4.00 1.13
C TRP A 237 -10.33 -2.76 0.78
N ARG A 238 -10.68 -2.57 -0.49
CA ARG A 238 -11.56 -1.47 -0.93
C ARG A 238 -13.00 -1.64 -0.47
N VAL A 239 -13.52 -2.87 -0.42
CA VAL A 239 -14.83 -3.21 0.18
C VAL A 239 -14.87 -2.69 1.61
N LEU A 240 -13.93 -3.14 2.45
CA LEU A 240 -13.84 -2.75 3.86
C LEU A 240 -13.49 -1.26 4.06
N SER A 241 -12.87 -0.61 3.08
CA SER A 241 -12.57 0.83 3.13
C SER A 241 -13.70 1.72 2.61
N GLY A 242 -14.84 1.15 2.18
CA GLY A 242 -15.92 1.92 1.58
C GLY A 242 -15.52 2.60 0.27
N ALA A 243 -14.59 1.98 -0.48
CA ALA A 243 -13.89 2.55 -1.63
C ALA A 243 -14.35 1.93 -2.97
N LEU A 244 -15.61 1.50 -3.03
CA LEU A 244 -16.28 1.04 -4.24
C LEU A 244 -17.32 2.06 -4.70
N ALA A 245 -17.43 2.22 -6.02
CA ALA A 245 -18.36 3.13 -6.68
C ALA A 245 -19.78 2.54 -6.80
N VAL A 246 -20.39 2.27 -5.65
CA VAL A 246 -21.82 1.92 -5.54
C VAL A 246 -22.68 3.18 -5.38
N SER A 247 -23.96 3.12 -5.72
CA SER A 247 -24.82 4.31 -5.80
C SER A 247 -24.86 5.11 -4.50
N ASP A 248 -24.99 4.43 -3.36
CA ASP A 248 -25.02 5.05 -2.04
C ASP A 248 -23.74 5.84 -1.75
N ARG A 249 -22.57 5.27 -2.10
CA ARG A 249 -21.27 5.91 -1.89
C ARG A 249 -21.05 7.09 -2.84
N LEU A 250 -21.53 7.01 -4.08
CA LEU A 250 -21.48 8.13 -5.03
C LEU A 250 -22.36 9.31 -4.55
N ARG A 251 -23.54 9.03 -3.98
CA ARG A 251 -24.40 10.05 -3.35
C ARG A 251 -23.71 10.77 -2.20
N THR A 252 -22.97 10.06 -1.34
CA THR A 252 -22.19 10.72 -0.26
C THR A 252 -21.09 11.65 -0.79
N ARG A 253 -20.76 11.58 -2.08
CA ARG A 253 -19.82 12.47 -2.77
C ARG A 253 -20.52 13.57 -3.58
N GLY A 254 -21.81 13.79 -3.36
CA GLY A 254 -22.59 14.84 -4.03
C GLY A 254 -23.03 14.51 -5.46
N ILE A 255 -22.87 13.26 -5.90
CA ILE A 255 -23.29 12.84 -7.24
C ILE A 255 -24.74 12.38 -7.17
N GLN A 256 -25.62 13.12 -7.86
CA GLN A 256 -27.04 12.81 -7.94
C GLN A 256 -27.27 11.70 -8.99
N ILE A 257 -27.65 10.52 -8.52
CA ILE A 257 -27.93 9.34 -9.35
C ILE A 257 -29.06 8.53 -8.74
N ASP A 258 -29.66 7.68 -9.58
CA ASP A 258 -30.56 6.63 -9.15
C ASP A 258 -29.84 5.67 -8.19
N LEU A 259 -30.45 5.45 -7.02
CA LEU A 259 -29.91 4.65 -5.95
C LEU A 259 -30.26 3.18 -6.07
N THR A 260 -31.25 2.84 -6.89
CA THR A 260 -31.75 1.48 -7.04
C THR A 260 -30.65 0.54 -7.53
N CYS A 261 -30.52 -0.59 -6.84
CA CYS A 261 -29.55 -1.63 -7.11
C CYS A 261 -29.69 -2.13 -8.54
N LYS A 262 -28.57 -2.16 -9.28
CA LYS A 262 -28.58 -2.55 -10.69
C LYS A 262 -28.67 -4.05 -10.91
N LEU A 263 -28.48 -4.82 -9.84
CA LEU A 263 -28.63 -6.27 -9.83
C LEU A 263 -30.09 -6.68 -9.58
N CYS A 264 -30.66 -6.37 -8.41
CA CYS A 264 -32.04 -6.78 -8.05
C CYS A 264 -33.13 -5.79 -8.48
N ARG A 265 -32.79 -4.53 -8.78
CA ARG A 265 -33.73 -3.44 -9.11
C ARG A 265 -34.75 -3.09 -8.02
N ASN A 266 -34.47 -3.46 -6.76
CA ASN A 266 -35.40 -3.26 -5.65
C ASN A 266 -34.84 -2.27 -4.60
N ASP A 267 -33.73 -2.63 -3.94
CA ASP A 267 -33.19 -1.86 -2.81
C ASP A 267 -32.14 -0.83 -3.20
N THR A 268 -31.69 -0.04 -2.22
CA THR A 268 -30.55 0.89 -2.38
C THR A 268 -29.22 0.14 -2.54
N GLU A 269 -28.44 0.51 -3.55
CA GLU A 269 -27.13 -0.09 -3.83
C GLU A 269 -26.04 0.37 -2.83
N SER A 270 -26.01 -0.27 -1.67
CA SER A 270 -24.87 -0.22 -0.75
C SER A 270 -23.86 -1.33 -1.07
N ILE A 271 -22.63 -1.22 -0.52
CA ILE A 271 -21.62 -2.28 -0.68
C ILE A 271 -22.12 -3.59 -0.03
N CYS A 272 -22.74 -3.48 1.14
CA CYS A 272 -23.30 -4.62 1.86
C CYS A 272 -24.42 -5.28 1.06
N HIS A 273 -25.33 -4.48 0.51
CA HIS A 273 -26.42 -5.00 -0.31
C HIS A 273 -25.89 -5.67 -1.57
N MET A 274 -25.07 -4.96 -2.35
CA MET A 274 -24.55 -5.47 -3.63
C MET A 274 -23.79 -6.79 -3.47
N LEU A 275 -23.08 -7.01 -2.36
CA LEU A 275 -22.30 -8.24 -2.14
C LEU A 275 -23.05 -9.35 -1.39
N PHE A 276 -23.96 -9.02 -0.46
CA PHE A 276 -24.50 -9.99 0.49
C PHE A 276 -26.02 -10.04 0.54
N THR A 277 -26.70 -8.90 0.65
CA THR A 277 -28.17 -8.90 0.87
C THR A 277 -28.99 -8.82 -0.42
N CYS A 278 -28.35 -8.61 -1.58
CA CYS A 278 -29.01 -8.60 -2.88
C CYS A 278 -29.42 -10.00 -3.34
N ASP A 279 -30.67 -10.19 -3.75
CA ASP A 279 -31.20 -11.47 -4.23
C ASP A 279 -30.34 -12.10 -5.34
N ALA A 280 -29.93 -11.30 -6.33
CA ALA A 280 -29.06 -11.77 -7.41
C ALA A 280 -27.67 -12.23 -6.90
N ALA A 281 -27.13 -11.57 -5.86
CA ALA A 281 -25.88 -12.00 -5.23
C ALA A 281 -26.11 -13.31 -4.48
N GLN A 282 -27.17 -13.42 -3.68
CA GLN A 282 -27.52 -14.64 -2.94
C GLN A 282 -27.71 -15.85 -3.87
N GLN A 283 -28.32 -15.66 -5.04
CA GLN A 283 -28.42 -16.72 -6.05
C GLN A 283 -27.04 -17.21 -6.50
N ILE A 284 -26.05 -16.31 -6.68
CA ILE A 284 -24.67 -16.70 -7.00
C ILE A 284 -24.04 -17.49 -5.85
N PHE A 285 -24.26 -17.11 -4.59
CA PHE A 285 -23.81 -17.89 -3.42
C PHE A 285 -24.41 -19.31 -3.43
N VAL A 286 -25.71 -19.45 -3.72
CA VAL A 286 -26.39 -20.76 -3.83
C VAL A 286 -25.78 -21.59 -4.96
N GLN A 287 -25.62 -21.03 -6.16
CA GLN A 287 -25.00 -21.73 -7.30
C GLN A 287 -23.54 -22.12 -7.02
N ALA A 288 -22.83 -21.30 -6.25
CA ALA A 288 -21.48 -21.59 -5.80
C ALA A 288 -21.42 -22.62 -4.66
N GLN A 289 -22.56 -23.03 -4.09
CA GLN A 289 -22.66 -23.93 -2.93
C GLN A 289 -21.95 -23.36 -1.69
N ILE A 290 -21.97 -22.03 -1.53
CA ILE A 290 -21.41 -21.37 -0.34
C ILE A 290 -22.52 -21.29 0.72
N PRO A 291 -22.27 -21.77 1.95
CA PRO A 291 -23.24 -21.66 3.04
C PRO A 291 -23.62 -20.20 3.32
N GLN A 292 -24.90 -19.98 3.60
CA GLN A 292 -25.40 -18.67 4.04
C GLN A 292 -25.68 -18.71 5.55
N PRO A 293 -25.64 -17.57 6.25
CA PRO A 293 -26.02 -17.52 7.66
C PRO A 293 -27.45 -18.01 7.87
N ALA A 294 -27.73 -18.73 8.95
CA ALA A 294 -29.05 -19.29 9.23
C ALA A 294 -30.16 -18.22 9.29
N SER A 295 -29.84 -17.03 9.79
CA SER A 295 -30.76 -15.89 9.85
C SER A 295 -30.70 -14.98 8.62
N GLY A 296 -29.99 -15.38 7.57
CA GLY A 296 -29.65 -14.53 6.42
C GLY A 296 -28.52 -13.53 6.73
N PHE A 297 -28.01 -12.89 5.69
CA PHE A 297 -27.01 -11.83 5.84
C PHE A 297 -27.61 -10.58 6.52
N SER A 298 -26.85 -9.98 7.43
CA SER A 298 -27.27 -8.77 8.16
C SER A 298 -27.08 -7.50 7.33
N ASN A 299 -27.46 -6.34 7.86
CA ASN A 299 -27.15 -5.04 7.24
C ASN A 299 -25.74 -4.53 7.58
N SER A 300 -24.98 -5.29 8.37
CA SER A 300 -23.61 -4.94 8.76
C SER A 300 -22.61 -5.53 7.77
N LEU A 301 -21.94 -4.65 7.02
CA LEU A 301 -20.87 -5.07 6.10
C LEU A 301 -19.78 -5.84 6.86
N GLU A 302 -19.41 -5.38 8.04
CA GLU A 302 -18.34 -5.97 8.82
C GLU A 302 -18.70 -7.39 9.32
N GLU A 303 -19.93 -7.63 9.78
CA GLU A 303 -20.38 -8.98 10.21
C GLU A 303 -20.45 -9.96 9.05
N ASN A 304 -21.06 -9.56 7.93
CA ASN A 304 -21.17 -10.41 6.75
C ASN A 304 -19.79 -10.74 6.16
N PHE A 305 -18.88 -9.78 6.19
CA PHE A 305 -17.52 -9.98 5.72
C PHE A 305 -16.71 -10.88 6.65
N ALA A 306 -16.90 -10.76 7.98
CA ALA A 306 -16.31 -11.68 8.95
C ALA A 306 -16.77 -13.11 8.71
N PHE A 307 -18.08 -13.31 8.54
CA PHE A 307 -18.68 -14.61 8.26
C PHE A 307 -18.04 -15.29 7.04
N VAL A 308 -17.91 -14.59 5.91
CA VAL A 308 -17.30 -15.21 4.71
C VAL A 308 -15.80 -15.46 4.85
N LEU A 309 -15.08 -14.68 5.67
CA LEU A 309 -13.68 -15.00 5.99
C LEU A 309 -13.58 -16.24 6.87
N ASP A 310 -14.51 -16.42 7.82
CA ASP A 310 -14.56 -17.61 8.67
C ASP A 310 -14.86 -18.86 7.82
N LEU A 311 -15.75 -18.76 6.83
CA LEU A 311 -15.99 -19.85 5.86
C LEU A 311 -14.74 -20.20 5.03
N MET A 312 -13.86 -19.24 4.74
CA MET A 312 -12.59 -19.53 4.02
C MET A 312 -11.65 -20.40 4.88
N GLU A 313 -11.74 -20.27 6.20
CA GLU A 313 -10.93 -20.98 7.18
C GLU A 313 -11.58 -22.28 7.65
N ASP A 314 -12.88 -22.46 7.44
CA ASP A 314 -13.63 -23.66 7.81
C ASP A 314 -13.20 -24.89 6.99
N HIS A 315 -12.62 -25.87 7.68
CA HIS A 315 -12.14 -27.12 7.09
C HIS A 315 -13.24 -28.18 6.91
N SER A 316 -14.45 -27.95 7.43
CA SER A 316 -15.61 -28.80 7.18
C SER A 316 -16.15 -28.62 5.75
N LEU A 317 -15.87 -27.47 5.12
CA LEU A 317 -16.25 -27.18 3.74
C LEU A 317 -15.22 -27.73 2.74
N LEU A 318 -15.74 -28.16 1.59
CA LEU A 318 -14.90 -28.60 0.47
C LEU A 318 -13.91 -27.51 0.08
N ALA A 319 -12.64 -27.90 -0.08
CA ALA A 319 -11.56 -26.96 -0.40
C ALA A 319 -11.87 -26.06 -1.62
N PRO A 320 -12.37 -26.57 -2.76
CA PRO A 320 -12.73 -25.72 -3.91
C PRO A 320 -13.80 -24.67 -3.58
N THR A 321 -14.77 -25.02 -2.72
CA THR A 321 -15.86 -24.12 -2.32
C THR A 321 -15.33 -22.96 -1.48
N ARG A 322 -14.60 -23.26 -0.40
CA ARG A 322 -14.05 -22.21 0.49
C ARG A 322 -12.98 -21.36 -0.19
N GLN A 323 -12.20 -21.97 -1.09
CA GLN A 323 -11.18 -21.27 -1.87
C GLN A 323 -11.77 -20.32 -2.91
N ALA A 324 -12.96 -20.61 -3.46
CA ALA A 324 -13.60 -19.76 -4.47
C ALA A 324 -14.25 -18.49 -3.91
N ILE A 325 -14.46 -18.38 -2.59
CA ILE A 325 -15.19 -17.26 -1.96
C ILE A 325 -14.63 -15.87 -2.38
N PRO A 326 -13.31 -15.60 -2.37
CA PRO A 326 -12.77 -14.31 -2.82
C PRO A 326 -13.11 -13.99 -4.28
N TRP A 327 -13.10 -15.01 -5.15
CA TRP A 327 -13.43 -14.87 -6.57
C TRP A 327 -14.92 -14.67 -6.78
N ILE A 328 -15.78 -15.27 -5.95
CA ILE A 328 -17.23 -15.05 -5.99
C ILE A 328 -17.55 -13.58 -5.70
N LEU A 329 -17.02 -13.03 -4.59
CA LEU A 329 -17.19 -11.60 -4.26
C LEU A 329 -16.69 -10.68 -5.37
N TRP A 330 -15.53 -11.01 -5.96
CA TRP A 330 -14.97 -10.27 -7.09
C TRP A 330 -15.84 -10.34 -8.34
N ASN A 331 -16.36 -11.52 -8.66
CA ASN A 331 -17.19 -11.74 -9.85
C ASN A 331 -18.58 -11.11 -9.71
N ILE A 332 -19.17 -11.07 -8.50
CA ILE A 332 -20.40 -10.30 -8.23
C ILE A 332 -20.17 -8.82 -8.58
N TRP A 333 -19.05 -8.24 -8.11
CA TRP A 333 -18.71 -6.85 -8.44
C TRP A 333 -18.43 -6.64 -9.93
N LYS A 334 -17.71 -7.56 -10.59
CA LYS A 334 -17.49 -7.52 -12.06
C LYS A 334 -18.82 -7.56 -12.81
N HIS A 335 -19.72 -8.47 -12.44
CA HIS A 335 -21.03 -8.63 -13.06
C HIS A 335 -21.88 -7.36 -12.93
N ARG A 336 -21.95 -6.76 -11.74
CA ARG A 336 -22.60 -5.46 -11.52
C ARG A 336 -22.05 -4.39 -12.47
N ASN A 337 -20.73 -4.32 -12.63
CA ASN A 337 -20.12 -3.35 -13.53
C ASN A 337 -20.38 -3.66 -15.01
N ALA A 338 -20.47 -4.94 -15.40
CA ALA A 338 -20.79 -5.36 -16.76
C ALA A 338 -22.23 -4.97 -17.14
N ILE A 339 -23.19 -5.11 -16.22
CA ILE A 339 -24.56 -4.62 -16.41
C ILE A 339 -24.55 -3.11 -16.64
N LEU A 340 -23.84 -2.37 -15.79
CA LEU A 340 -23.80 -0.91 -15.87
C LEU A 340 -23.10 -0.34 -17.10
N LEU A 341 -21.98 -0.93 -17.52
CA LEU A 341 -21.11 -0.37 -18.55
C LEU A 341 -21.30 -1.02 -19.92
N ALA A 342 -21.76 -2.27 -19.97
CA ALA A 342 -21.92 -3.02 -21.20
C ALA A 342 -23.36 -3.51 -21.45
N GLY A 343 -24.28 -3.32 -20.49
CA GLY A 343 -25.64 -3.87 -20.56
C GLY A 343 -25.65 -5.40 -20.59
N HIS A 344 -24.56 -6.04 -20.16
CA HIS A 344 -24.38 -7.49 -20.26
C HIS A 344 -24.82 -8.16 -18.95
N GLN A 345 -25.79 -9.06 -19.06
CA GLN A 345 -26.28 -9.86 -17.95
C GLN A 345 -25.94 -11.33 -18.20
N GLU A 346 -25.15 -11.90 -17.30
CA GLU A 346 -24.80 -13.31 -17.27
C GLU A 346 -25.65 -14.08 -16.26
N SER A 347 -25.79 -15.39 -16.46
CA SER A 347 -26.51 -16.24 -15.51
C SER A 347 -25.72 -16.39 -14.19
N PRO A 348 -26.38 -16.46 -13.02
CA PRO A 348 -25.71 -16.72 -11.74
C PRO A 348 -24.84 -17.98 -11.75
N TYR A 349 -25.28 -19.02 -12.47
CA TYR A 349 -24.54 -20.26 -12.63
C TYR A 349 -23.20 -20.05 -13.35
N THR A 350 -23.20 -19.34 -14.49
CA THR A 350 -21.98 -19.04 -15.26
C THR A 350 -20.98 -18.24 -14.44
N ILE A 351 -21.46 -17.25 -13.67
CA ILE A 351 -20.63 -16.43 -12.79
C ILE A 351 -19.98 -17.28 -11.69
N ALA A 352 -20.77 -18.18 -11.08
CA ALA A 352 -20.29 -19.08 -10.04
C ALA A 352 -19.25 -20.08 -10.56
N GLN A 353 -19.48 -20.70 -11.72
CA GLN A 353 -18.52 -21.63 -12.35
C GLN A 353 -17.22 -20.92 -12.72
N ARG A 354 -17.31 -19.76 -13.38
CA ARG A 354 -16.12 -18.95 -13.72
C ARG A 354 -15.29 -18.62 -12.48
N ALA A 355 -15.93 -18.22 -11.38
CA ALA A 355 -15.22 -17.91 -10.14
C ALA A 355 -14.52 -19.15 -9.55
N LYS A 356 -15.16 -20.32 -9.60
CA LYS A 356 -14.56 -21.60 -9.16
C LYS A 356 -13.38 -22.01 -10.04
N GLU A 357 -13.51 -21.86 -11.36
CA GLU A 357 -12.45 -22.13 -12.33
C GLU A 357 -11.26 -21.18 -12.12
N GLU A 358 -11.50 -19.86 -12.04
CA GLU A 358 -10.48 -18.85 -11.77
C GLU A 358 -9.72 -19.14 -10.46
N ALA A 359 -10.44 -19.57 -9.40
CA ALA A 359 -9.83 -19.96 -8.13
C ALA A 359 -8.99 -21.23 -8.28
N THR A 360 -9.54 -22.27 -8.91
CA THR A 360 -8.86 -23.57 -9.11
C THR A 360 -7.56 -23.38 -9.88
N ILE A 361 -7.59 -22.65 -10.99
CA ILE A 361 -6.40 -22.33 -11.79
C ILE A 361 -5.36 -21.60 -10.94
N TRP A 362 -5.78 -20.60 -10.16
CA TRP A 362 -4.85 -19.86 -9.31
C TRP A 362 -4.20 -20.78 -8.26
N PHE A 363 -4.96 -21.66 -7.61
CA PHE A 363 -4.41 -22.59 -6.63
C PHE A 363 -3.50 -23.63 -7.27
N GLN A 364 -3.82 -24.17 -8.43
CA GLN A 364 -2.94 -25.11 -9.16
C GLN A 364 -1.57 -24.46 -9.43
N VAL A 365 -1.57 -23.28 -10.05
CA VAL A 365 -0.34 -22.56 -10.41
C VAL A 365 0.49 -22.13 -9.19
N ASN A 366 -0.14 -21.87 -8.04
CA ASN A 366 0.55 -21.38 -6.83
C ASN A 366 0.79 -22.46 -5.76
N THR A 367 0.35 -23.71 -5.99
CA THR A 367 0.57 -24.85 -5.07
C THR A 367 1.60 -25.83 -5.64
N GLU A 368 1.83 -25.83 -6.96
CA GLU A 368 2.95 -26.58 -7.54
C GLU A 368 4.29 -26.01 -7.02
N ILE A 369 4.93 -26.81 -6.16
CA ILE A 369 6.36 -26.72 -5.90
C ILE A 369 7.04 -26.83 -7.27
N PRO A 370 8.02 -25.98 -7.63
CA PRO A 370 8.85 -26.24 -8.80
C PRO A 370 9.62 -27.54 -8.52
N VAL A 371 9.03 -28.67 -8.88
CA VAL A 371 9.73 -29.95 -8.88
C VAL A 371 10.78 -29.79 -9.97
N GLN A 372 12.05 -29.74 -9.56
CA GLN A 372 13.17 -30.02 -10.44
C GLN A 372 13.07 -31.50 -10.83
N THR A 373 12.14 -31.85 -11.71
CA THR A 373 12.11 -33.16 -12.34
C THR A 373 13.04 -33.06 -13.54
N THR A 374 14.32 -33.36 -13.31
CA THR A 374 15.17 -33.96 -14.32
C THR A 374 14.52 -35.26 -14.78
N THR A 375 13.65 -35.16 -15.78
CA THR A 375 13.16 -36.28 -16.56
C THR A 375 13.23 -35.85 -18.01
N ASN A 376 14.17 -36.47 -18.73
CA ASN A 376 14.19 -36.51 -20.18
C ASN A 376 12.83 -37.07 -20.65
N CYS A 377 11.93 -36.20 -21.06
CA CYS A 377 10.77 -36.54 -21.87
C CYS A 377 10.66 -35.51 -22.98
N SER A 378 11.10 -35.94 -24.16
CA SER A 378 10.75 -35.39 -25.45
C SER A 378 9.23 -35.44 -25.68
N LEU A 379 8.73 -34.35 -26.29
CA LEU A 379 7.45 -34.14 -26.98
C LEU A 379 6.32 -33.44 -26.18
N SER A 380 6.04 -32.23 -26.69
CA SER A 380 4.81 -31.43 -26.59
C SER A 380 4.36 -30.93 -25.21
N ALA A 381 5.16 -30.06 -24.60
CA ALA A 381 4.61 -28.95 -23.83
C ALA A 381 4.43 -27.78 -24.80
N SER A 382 3.20 -27.33 -25.04
CA SER A 382 2.95 -26.09 -25.76
C SER A 382 3.37 -24.93 -24.86
N ASP A 383 4.65 -24.56 -24.96
CA ASP A 383 5.17 -23.32 -24.40
C ASP A 383 4.34 -22.16 -24.96
N ASN A 384 3.41 -21.65 -24.14
CA ASN A 384 2.54 -20.52 -24.48
C ASN A 384 3.28 -19.17 -24.46
N CYS A 385 4.60 -19.19 -24.67
CA CYS A 385 5.44 -18.01 -24.77
C CYS A 385 5.63 -17.67 -26.25
N TRP A 386 5.46 -16.40 -26.60
CA TRP A 386 5.70 -15.94 -27.96
C TRP A 386 7.15 -16.22 -28.36
N TYR A 387 7.36 -16.88 -29.50
CA TYR A 387 8.67 -17.11 -30.11
C TYR A 387 8.78 -16.37 -31.45
N PRO A 388 9.99 -15.87 -31.78
CA PRO A 388 10.25 -15.24 -33.07
C PRO A 388 10.11 -16.25 -34.22
N PRO A 389 9.72 -15.81 -35.43
CA PRO A 389 9.61 -16.66 -36.61
C PRO A 389 10.96 -17.22 -37.07
N LEU A 390 10.93 -18.19 -37.99
CA LEU A 390 12.14 -18.74 -38.62
C LEU A 390 12.91 -17.65 -39.39
N ASN A 391 14.20 -17.88 -39.60
CA ASN A 391 15.08 -16.94 -40.28
C ASN A 391 14.55 -16.59 -41.69
N GLY A 392 14.38 -15.29 -41.98
CA GLY A 392 13.81 -14.81 -43.23
C GLY A 392 12.28 -14.70 -43.27
N GLN A 393 11.58 -15.11 -42.20
CA GLN A 393 10.13 -14.95 -42.06
C GLN A 393 9.78 -13.80 -41.11
N VAL A 394 8.55 -13.29 -41.25
CA VAL A 394 7.98 -12.29 -40.36
C VAL A 394 6.67 -12.81 -39.75
N LYS A 395 6.41 -12.43 -38.50
CA LYS A 395 5.23 -12.85 -37.74
C LYS A 395 4.41 -11.65 -37.34
N CYS A 396 3.13 -11.68 -37.71
CA CYS A 396 2.15 -10.64 -37.37
C CYS A 396 1.26 -11.13 -36.23
N ASN A 397 1.30 -10.43 -35.09
CA ASN A 397 0.39 -10.66 -33.99
C ASN A 397 -0.72 -9.61 -34.03
N LEU A 398 -1.97 -10.05 -33.94
CA LEU A 398 -3.13 -9.18 -33.92
C LEU A 398 -3.93 -9.32 -32.64
N PHE A 399 -4.71 -8.29 -32.34
CA PHE A 399 -5.65 -8.27 -31.22
C PHE A 399 -6.85 -7.39 -31.57
N ALA A 400 -8.05 -7.97 -31.54
CA ALA A 400 -9.28 -7.19 -31.62
C ALA A 400 -9.87 -6.93 -30.22
N ASN A 401 -10.20 -5.67 -29.96
CA ASN A 401 -10.90 -5.25 -28.76
C ASN A 401 -12.38 -5.02 -29.07
N TRP A 402 -13.25 -5.86 -28.52
CA TRP A 402 -14.70 -5.73 -28.64
C TRP A 402 -15.35 -5.66 -27.27
N ARG A 403 -16.25 -4.69 -27.07
CA ARG A 403 -16.98 -4.51 -25.80
C ARG A 403 -18.44 -4.89 -25.90
N ASN A 404 -19.15 -4.33 -26.88
CA ASN A 404 -20.56 -4.64 -27.15
C ASN A 404 -20.94 -4.21 -28.59
N ARG A 405 -22.14 -4.60 -29.01
CA ARG A 405 -22.68 -4.35 -30.36
C ARG A 405 -22.95 -2.88 -30.72
N ASN A 406 -22.96 -1.98 -29.75
CA ASN A 406 -23.31 -0.56 -29.96
C ASN A 406 -22.06 0.34 -30.00
N LEU A 407 -20.92 -0.14 -29.51
CA LEU A 407 -19.66 0.60 -29.49
C LEU A 407 -18.78 0.19 -30.68
N LEU A 408 -17.89 1.09 -31.09
CA LEU A 408 -16.82 0.78 -32.03
C LEU A 408 -15.93 -0.33 -31.47
N SER A 409 -15.50 -1.24 -32.34
CA SER A 409 -14.45 -2.22 -32.04
C SER A 409 -13.08 -1.65 -32.37
N GLY A 410 -12.05 -1.99 -31.61
CA GLY A 410 -10.66 -1.64 -31.94
C GLY A 410 -9.92 -2.83 -32.53
N GLY A 411 -8.94 -2.59 -33.38
CA GLY A 411 -7.98 -3.58 -33.84
C GLY A 411 -6.56 -3.04 -33.71
N ALA A 412 -5.62 -3.93 -33.45
CA ALA A 412 -4.20 -3.62 -33.57
C ALA A 412 -3.45 -4.83 -34.10
N TRP A 413 -2.39 -4.58 -34.86
CA TRP A 413 -1.45 -5.61 -35.26
C TRP A 413 0.00 -5.10 -35.16
N ILE A 414 0.91 -6.04 -34.93
CA ILE A 414 2.35 -5.79 -34.82
C ILE A 414 3.11 -6.88 -35.57
N LEU A 415 4.01 -6.47 -36.45
CA LEU A 415 4.85 -7.33 -37.26
C LEU A 415 6.27 -7.35 -36.70
N ARG A 416 6.82 -8.55 -36.51
CA ARG A 416 8.18 -8.75 -36.01
C ARG A 416 9.01 -9.68 -36.89
N ASP A 417 10.31 -9.43 -36.95
CA ASP A 417 11.30 -10.29 -37.63
C ASP A 417 11.75 -11.48 -36.77
N HIS A 418 12.66 -12.30 -37.32
CA HIS A 418 13.24 -13.47 -36.63
C HIS A 418 14.18 -13.12 -35.46
N TYR A 419 14.58 -11.86 -35.30
CA TYR A 419 15.25 -11.37 -34.09
C TYR A 419 14.26 -10.87 -33.02
N GLY A 420 12.96 -10.87 -33.34
CA GLY A 420 11.91 -10.31 -32.48
C GLY A 420 11.83 -8.80 -32.49
N GLN A 421 12.52 -8.13 -33.42
CA GLN A 421 12.43 -6.69 -33.59
C GLN A 421 11.13 -6.32 -34.30
N VAL A 422 10.53 -5.20 -33.89
CA VAL A 422 9.30 -4.68 -34.48
C VAL A 422 9.64 -3.98 -35.78
N ILE A 423 9.05 -4.45 -36.89
CA ILE A 423 9.22 -3.85 -38.22
C ILE A 423 8.11 -2.83 -38.46
N PHE A 424 6.86 -3.26 -38.31
CA PHE A 424 5.66 -2.43 -38.52
C PHE A 424 4.63 -2.68 -37.43
N HIS A 425 3.77 -1.69 -37.18
CA HIS A 425 2.60 -1.87 -36.34
C HIS A 425 1.52 -0.86 -36.74
N ALA A 426 0.26 -1.22 -36.54
CA ALA A 426 -0.86 -0.30 -36.71
C ALA A 426 -1.94 -0.55 -35.66
N ARG A 427 -2.79 0.46 -35.48
CA ARG A 427 -4.02 0.36 -34.69
C ARG A 427 -5.12 1.14 -35.38
N ASP A 428 -6.34 0.64 -35.33
CA ASP A 428 -7.51 1.30 -35.91
C ASP A 428 -8.79 1.03 -35.10
N ALA A 429 -9.83 1.80 -35.37
CA ALA A 429 -11.17 1.62 -34.83
C ALA A 429 -12.14 1.27 -35.96
N PHE A 430 -12.76 0.10 -35.86
CA PHE A 430 -13.78 -0.37 -36.78
C PHE A 430 -15.18 0.02 -36.32
N THR A 431 -16.11 0.05 -37.27
CA THR A 431 -17.54 0.19 -37.00
C THR A 431 -18.04 -0.91 -36.05
N CYS A 432 -19.21 -0.67 -35.46
CA CYS A 432 -19.82 -1.58 -34.52
C CYS A 432 -19.88 -3.01 -35.08
N SER A 433 -19.43 -3.97 -34.28
CA SER A 433 -19.44 -5.40 -34.63
C SER A 433 -20.47 -6.13 -33.75
N PRO A 434 -21.26 -7.08 -34.29
CA PRO A 434 -22.33 -7.72 -33.53
C PRO A 434 -21.81 -8.62 -32.39
N ASN A 435 -20.62 -9.21 -32.56
CA ASN A 435 -19.97 -10.07 -31.58
C ASN A 435 -18.44 -9.97 -31.70
N ARG A 436 -17.71 -10.58 -30.75
CA ARG A 436 -16.23 -10.60 -30.73
C ARG A 436 -15.65 -11.28 -31.97
N LEU A 437 -16.23 -12.39 -32.43
CA LEU A 437 -15.74 -13.15 -33.58
C LEU A 437 -15.72 -12.31 -34.86
N VAL A 438 -16.78 -11.56 -35.13
CA VAL A 438 -16.84 -10.63 -36.29
C VAL A 438 -15.84 -9.49 -36.15
N ALA A 439 -15.61 -8.98 -34.93
CA ALA A 439 -14.58 -7.97 -34.70
C ALA A 439 -13.17 -8.53 -34.97
N GLU A 440 -12.92 -9.80 -34.61
CA GLU A 440 -11.66 -10.50 -34.87
C GLU A 440 -11.45 -10.68 -36.39
N PHE A 441 -12.43 -11.19 -37.12
CA PHE A 441 -12.34 -11.33 -38.58
C PHE A 441 -12.10 -10.00 -39.29
N ARG A 442 -12.74 -8.92 -38.84
CA ARG A 442 -12.44 -7.57 -39.37
C ARG A 442 -10.99 -7.16 -39.13
N CYS A 443 -10.46 -7.46 -37.94
CA CYS A 443 -9.06 -7.19 -37.61
C CYS A 443 -8.10 -8.04 -38.46
N ILE A 444 -8.43 -9.31 -38.71
CA ILE A 444 -7.65 -10.22 -39.58
C ILE A 444 -7.65 -9.69 -41.02
N ILE A 445 -8.82 -9.39 -41.58
CA ILE A 445 -8.93 -8.83 -42.94
C ILE A 445 -8.12 -7.55 -43.07
N TRP A 446 -8.28 -6.62 -42.11
CA TRP A 446 -7.53 -5.37 -42.10
C TRP A 446 -6.02 -5.58 -42.00
N ALA A 447 -5.56 -6.51 -41.16
CA ALA A 447 -4.14 -6.87 -41.07
C ALA A 447 -3.62 -7.45 -42.40
N MET A 448 -4.37 -8.36 -43.03
CA MET A 448 -4.00 -8.94 -44.32
C MET A 448 -3.91 -7.89 -45.43
N THR A 449 -4.89 -6.99 -45.52
CA THR A 449 -4.86 -5.88 -46.49
C THR A 449 -3.65 -4.99 -46.23
N SER A 450 -3.39 -4.63 -44.98
CA SER A 450 -2.25 -3.78 -44.61
C SER A 450 -0.90 -4.43 -44.97
N LEU A 451 -0.75 -5.74 -44.72
CA LEU A 451 0.47 -6.48 -45.03
C LEU A 451 0.67 -6.65 -46.55
N SER A 452 -0.43 -6.81 -47.29
CA SER A 452 -0.42 -6.86 -48.75
C SER A 452 0.01 -5.52 -49.35
N ASP A 453 -0.49 -4.40 -48.82
CA ASP A 453 -0.11 -3.04 -49.23
C ASP A 453 1.36 -2.74 -48.91
N LEU A 454 1.92 -3.37 -47.88
CA LEU A 454 3.35 -3.31 -47.54
C LEU A 454 4.22 -4.24 -48.38
N HIS A 455 3.65 -4.93 -49.37
CA HIS A 455 4.34 -5.89 -50.25
C HIS A 455 5.08 -7.00 -49.49
N LEU A 456 4.47 -7.52 -48.41
CA LEU A 456 4.99 -8.65 -47.64
C LEU A 456 4.31 -9.94 -48.10
N PRO A 457 4.95 -10.78 -48.93
CA PRO A 457 4.31 -11.91 -49.58
C PRO A 457 4.11 -13.13 -48.66
N GLU A 458 4.94 -13.28 -47.63
CA GLU A 458 4.91 -14.43 -46.73
C GLU A 458 4.97 -13.96 -45.27
N VAL A 459 3.84 -14.07 -44.57
CA VAL A 459 3.68 -13.63 -43.18
C VAL A 459 2.91 -14.67 -42.39
N THR A 460 3.43 -15.08 -41.23
CA THR A 460 2.64 -15.89 -40.28
C THR A 460 1.76 -14.96 -39.45
N ILE A 461 0.44 -15.09 -39.55
CA ILE A 461 -0.51 -14.32 -38.75
C ILE A 461 -0.92 -15.14 -37.51
N ALA A 462 -0.90 -14.52 -36.34
CA ALA A 462 -1.28 -15.13 -35.07
C ALA A 462 -2.36 -14.29 -34.36
N SER A 463 -3.51 -14.92 -34.07
CA SER A 463 -4.62 -14.35 -33.30
C SER A 463 -4.73 -15.01 -31.93
N ASP A 464 -5.31 -14.30 -30.96
CA ASP A 464 -5.59 -14.83 -29.62
C ASP A 464 -6.95 -15.55 -29.51
N LEU A 465 -7.75 -15.55 -30.58
CA LEU A 465 -9.08 -16.18 -30.62
C LEU A 465 -9.03 -17.48 -31.43
N ALA A 466 -8.98 -18.62 -30.72
CA ALA A 466 -8.91 -19.95 -31.34
C ALA A 466 -10.05 -20.19 -32.36
N ASP A 467 -11.29 -19.83 -32.02
CA ASP A 467 -12.46 -19.97 -32.91
C ASP A 467 -12.29 -19.26 -34.26
N ALA A 468 -11.56 -18.13 -34.30
CA ALA A 468 -11.30 -17.41 -35.54
C ALA A 468 -10.23 -18.10 -36.39
N VAL A 469 -9.23 -18.69 -35.74
CA VAL A 469 -8.15 -19.45 -36.41
C VAL A 469 -8.66 -20.78 -36.95
N GLU A 470 -9.51 -21.49 -36.21
CA GLU A 470 -10.11 -22.76 -36.67
C GLU A 470 -11.09 -22.58 -37.83
N ALA A 471 -11.67 -21.38 -37.97
CA ALA A 471 -12.65 -21.08 -39.02
C ALA A 471 -12.02 -20.65 -40.36
N ILE A 472 -10.72 -20.37 -40.42
CA ILE A 472 -9.95 -20.00 -41.62
C ILE A 472 -9.14 -21.22 -42.06
#